data_AF-A0A7Y1UYQ9-F1
#
_entry.id   AF-A0A7Y1UYQ9-F1
#
_cell.length_a   1.000
_cell.length_b   1.000
_cell.length_c   1.000
_cell.angle_alpha   90.00
_cell.angle_beta   90.00
_cell.angle_gamma   90.00
#
_symmetry.space_group_name_H-M   'P 1'
#
loop_
_entity.id
_entity.type
_entity.pdbx_description
1 polymer ?
#
loop_
_entity_poly.entity_id
_entity_poly.type
_entity_poly.pdbx_seq_one_letter_code
_entity_poly.pdbx_strand_id
1 'polypeptide(L)'
;PEGVTPWILAAISIGVGVLGVLYAYRRYVTNDTQLEEGGVWDTLLDGYGVDDLYGRTIVAPGKALSEQLAFTADAKVVDGGVNGVGALVKRLGAMLAPFQTGLARNYGVGILAGAIGLVVWLIVAGGAV
;
A
#
# COMPACT_ATOMS: atom_id res chain seq x y z
N PRO A 1 9.90 6.49 -65.64
CA PRO A 1 8.67 6.79 -64.87
C PRO A 1 8.81 6.69 -63.33
N GLU A 2 9.91 6.16 -62.80
CA GLU A 2 10.06 5.80 -61.37
C GLU A 2 10.28 6.98 -60.41
N GLY A 3 10.68 8.16 -60.94
CA GLY A 3 10.95 9.35 -60.12
C GLY A 3 9.74 10.26 -59.88
N VAL A 4 8.64 10.13 -60.63
CA VAL A 4 7.50 11.07 -60.58
C VAL A 4 6.45 10.65 -59.57
N THR A 5 6.26 9.34 -59.39
CA THR A 5 5.29 8.75 -58.45
C THR A 5 5.47 9.24 -57.01
N PRO A 6 6.68 9.30 -56.43
CA PRO A 6 6.87 9.78 -55.06
C PRO A 6 6.48 11.26 -54.88
N TRP A 7 6.75 12.10 -55.88
CA TRP A 7 6.39 13.52 -55.84
C TRP A 7 4.88 13.75 -55.97
N ILE A 8 4.20 12.94 -56.79
CA ILE A 8 2.74 12.98 -56.90
C ILE A 8 2.10 12.57 -55.56
N LEU A 9 2.56 11.47 -54.95
CA LEU A 9 2.07 11.03 -53.64
C LEU A 9 2.36 12.06 -52.54
N ALA A 10 3.54 12.69 -52.56
CA ALA A 10 3.89 13.76 -51.64
C ALA A 10 2.98 14.99 -51.80
N ALA A 11 2.74 15.42 -53.05
CA ALA A 11 1.85 16.54 -53.34
C ALA A 11 0.42 16.26 -52.90
N ILE A 12 -0.08 15.03 -53.11
CA ILE A 12 -1.40 14.60 -52.64
C ILE A 12 -1.45 14.59 -51.11
N SER A 13 -0.45 14.02 -50.44
CA SER A 13 -0.41 13.95 -48.98
C SER A 13 -0.39 15.34 -48.34
N ILE A 14 0.44 16.25 -48.85
CA ILE A 14 0.49 17.64 -48.42
C ILE A 14 -0.84 18.32 -48.68
N GLY A 15 -1.44 18.12 -49.87
CA GLY A 15 -2.74 18.67 -50.22
C GLY A 15 -3.85 18.23 -49.25
N VAL A 16 -3.94 16.93 -48.94
CA VAL A 16 -4.91 16.39 -47.98
C VAL A 16 -4.67 16.94 -46.58
N GLY A 17 -3.41 17.01 -46.13
CA GLY A 17 -3.07 17.58 -44.82
C GLY A 17 -3.47 19.05 -44.69
N VAL A 18 -3.14 19.87 -45.69
CA VAL A 18 -3.49 21.30 -45.72
C VAL A 18 -5.01 21.48 -45.75
N LEU A 19 -5.74 20.71 -46.56
CA LEU A 19 -7.20 20.76 -46.60
C LEU A 19 -7.81 20.35 -45.26
N GLY A 20 -7.28 19.32 -44.61
CA GLY A 20 -7.72 18.88 -43.28
C GLY A 20 -7.53 19.96 -42.21
N VAL A 21 -6.36 20.61 -42.19
CA VAL A 21 -6.08 21.72 -41.25
C VAL A 21 -6.98 22.92 -41.52
N LEU A 22 -7.19 23.30 -42.78
CA LEU A 22 -8.08 24.41 -43.13
C LEU A 22 -9.54 24.11 -42.74
N TYR A 23 -9.98 22.87 -42.91
CA TYR A 23 -11.30 22.43 -42.49
C TYR A 23 -11.45 22.51 -40.96
N ALA A 24 -10.50 21.96 -40.21
CA ALA A 24 -10.49 22.03 -38.75
C ALA A 24 -10.46 23.47 -38.23
N TYR A 25 -9.59 24.32 -38.80
CA TYR A 25 -9.48 25.73 -38.41
C TYR A 25 -10.80 26.49 -38.63
N ARG A 26 -11.43 26.33 -39.81
CA ARG A 26 -12.72 26.99 -40.08
C ARG A 26 -13.78 26.56 -39.08
N ARG A 27 -13.85 25.26 -38.77
CA ARG A 27 -14.86 24.71 -37.86
C ARG A 27 -14.67 25.21 -36.42
N TYR A 28 -13.43 25.28 -35.95
CA TYR A 28 -13.10 25.77 -34.61
C TYR A 28 -13.43 27.26 -34.44
N VAL A 29 -13.18 28.08 -35.46
CA VAL A 29 -13.51 29.52 -35.44
C VAL A 29 -15.03 29.76 -35.47
N THR A 30 -15.79 28.91 -36.18
CA THR A 30 -17.26 29.03 -36.25
C THR A 30 -17.99 28.41 -35.07
N ASN A 31 -17.29 27.81 -34.09
CA ASN A 31 -17.88 27.09 -32.95
C ASN A 31 -18.97 26.07 -33.35
N ASP A 32 -18.80 25.42 -34.49
CA ASP A 32 -19.76 24.43 -34.96
C ASP A 32 -19.41 23.08 -34.31
N THR A 33 -19.97 22.82 -33.14
CA THR A 33 -19.75 21.60 -32.34
C THR A 33 -20.87 20.57 -32.50
N GLN A 34 -21.82 20.77 -33.43
CA GLN A 34 -22.97 19.85 -33.61
C GLN A 34 -22.60 18.41 -34.01
N LEU A 35 -21.35 18.19 -34.47
CA LEU A 35 -20.82 16.86 -34.81
C LEU A 35 -20.06 16.22 -33.63
N GLU A 36 -19.87 16.95 -32.53
CA GLU A 36 -19.25 16.51 -31.28
C GLU A 36 -20.32 15.97 -30.30
N GLU A 37 -21.46 15.51 -30.84
CA GLU A 37 -22.58 14.98 -30.07
C GLU A 37 -22.93 13.57 -30.59
N GLY A 38 -23.07 12.61 -29.69
CA GLY A 38 -23.49 11.25 -29.98
C GLY A 38 -22.42 10.17 -29.76
N GLY A 39 -22.85 8.90 -29.84
CA GLY A 39 -22.08 7.77 -29.28
C GLY A 39 -20.69 7.53 -29.87
N VAL A 40 -20.43 7.89 -31.14
CA VAL A 40 -19.07 7.75 -31.72
C VAL A 40 -18.12 8.79 -31.11
N TRP A 41 -18.59 10.03 -30.93
CA TRP A 41 -17.80 11.07 -30.29
C TRP A 41 -17.57 10.77 -28.81
N ASP A 42 -18.60 10.27 -28.11
CA ASP A 42 -18.47 9.83 -26.71
C ASP A 42 -17.43 8.70 -26.57
N THR A 43 -17.39 7.76 -27.50
CA THR A 43 -16.39 6.67 -27.51
C THR A 43 -14.98 7.19 -27.78
N LEU A 44 -14.84 8.19 -28.65
CA LEU A 44 -13.55 8.86 -28.92
C LEU A 44 -13.08 9.68 -27.72
N LEU A 45 -14.01 10.36 -27.03
CA LEU A 45 -13.75 11.11 -25.80
C LEU A 45 -13.33 10.19 -24.65
N ASP A 46 -13.94 9.02 -24.54
CA ASP A 46 -13.57 7.98 -23.56
C ASP A 46 -12.27 7.23 -23.92
N GLY A 47 -11.55 7.66 -24.97
CA GLY A 47 -10.30 7.03 -25.38
C GLY A 47 -10.49 5.56 -25.78
N TYR A 48 -11.59 5.25 -26.45
CA TYR A 48 -12.01 3.89 -26.80
C TYR A 48 -12.22 2.95 -25.60
N GLY A 49 -12.37 3.48 -24.39
CA GLY A 49 -12.53 2.68 -23.16
C GLY A 49 -11.28 1.87 -22.79
N VAL A 50 -10.12 2.17 -23.39
CA VAL A 50 -8.86 1.47 -23.11
C VAL A 50 -8.44 1.69 -21.66
N ASP A 51 -8.56 2.93 -21.18
CA ASP A 51 -8.18 3.31 -19.82
C ASP A 51 -9.09 2.65 -18.77
N ASP A 52 -10.40 2.56 -19.04
CA ASP A 52 -11.35 1.89 -18.14
C ASP A 52 -11.15 0.37 -18.14
N LEU A 53 -10.86 -0.24 -19.30
CA LEU A 53 -10.49 -1.64 -19.38
C LEU A 53 -9.21 -1.94 -18.58
N TYR A 54 -8.16 -1.13 -18.76
CA TYR A 54 -6.91 -1.26 -18.00
C TYR A 54 -7.15 -1.05 -16.50
N GLY A 55 -7.93 -0.04 -16.15
CA GLY A 55 -8.34 0.25 -14.79
C GLY A 55 -9.01 -0.94 -14.12
N ARG A 56 -9.95 -1.60 -14.80
CA ARG A 56 -10.69 -2.74 -14.25
C ARG A 56 -9.90 -4.05 -14.24
N THR A 57 -9.10 -4.30 -15.27
CA THR A 57 -8.41 -5.58 -15.44
C THR A 57 -7.06 -5.65 -14.73
N ILE A 58 -6.36 -4.53 -14.60
CA ILE A 58 -5.01 -4.48 -14.02
C ILE A 58 -5.00 -3.70 -12.71
N VAL A 59 -5.54 -2.48 -12.70
CA VAL A 59 -5.42 -1.59 -11.52
C VAL A 59 -6.31 -2.06 -10.36
N ALA A 60 -7.59 -2.34 -10.61
CA ALA A 60 -8.55 -2.73 -9.59
C ALA A 60 -8.13 -4.01 -8.82
N PRO A 61 -7.74 -5.13 -9.47
CA PRO A 61 -7.28 -6.30 -8.74
C PRO A 61 -5.96 -6.05 -8.00
N GLY A 62 -5.03 -5.28 -8.59
CA GLY A 62 -3.78 -4.91 -7.92
C GLY A 62 -4.02 -4.10 -6.64
N LYS A 63 -4.97 -3.16 -6.68
CA LYS A 63 -5.39 -2.37 -5.52
C LYS A 63 -6.07 -3.24 -4.46
N ALA A 64 -7.01 -4.10 -4.86
CA ALA A 64 -7.69 -5.00 -3.94
C ALA A 64 -6.74 -5.98 -3.23
N LEU A 65 -5.73 -6.50 -3.94
CA LEU A 65 -4.68 -7.33 -3.33
C LEU A 65 -3.83 -6.52 -2.36
N SER A 66 -3.46 -5.30 -2.72
CA SER A 66 -2.66 -4.42 -1.86
C SER A 66 -3.40 -4.07 -0.57
N GLU A 67 -4.69 -3.74 -0.65
CA GLU A 67 -5.53 -3.47 0.51
C GLU A 67 -5.69 -4.70 1.41
N GLN A 68 -5.89 -5.89 0.84
CA GLN A 68 -5.98 -7.12 1.61
C GLN A 68 -4.67 -7.48 2.34
N LEU A 69 -3.53 -7.29 1.66
CA LEU A 69 -2.21 -7.52 2.24
C LEU A 69 -1.92 -6.50 3.35
N ALA A 70 -2.22 -5.22 3.12
CA ALA A 70 -2.05 -4.17 4.12
C ALA A 70 -2.89 -4.46 5.37
N PHE A 71 -4.17 -4.80 5.21
CA PHE A 71 -5.05 -5.12 6.33
C PHE A 71 -4.59 -6.38 7.09
N THR A 72 -4.14 -7.40 6.36
CA THR A 72 -3.69 -8.65 7.00
C THR A 72 -2.35 -8.48 7.71
N ALA A 73 -1.41 -7.75 7.12
CA ALA A 73 -0.10 -7.53 7.72
C ALA A 73 -0.18 -6.60 8.94
N ASP A 74 -0.80 -5.43 8.79
CA ASP A 74 -0.78 -4.42 9.86
C ASP A 74 -1.73 -4.81 11.00
N ALA A 75 -3.00 -5.05 10.70
CA ALA A 75 -4.02 -5.25 11.74
C ALA A 75 -3.91 -6.61 12.47
N LYS A 76 -3.39 -7.66 11.82
CA LYS A 76 -3.27 -8.99 12.46
C LYS A 76 -1.87 -9.30 12.98
N VAL A 77 -0.82 -8.96 12.23
CA VAL A 77 0.54 -9.35 12.62
C VAL A 77 1.14 -8.31 13.55
N VAL A 78 1.09 -7.03 13.19
CA VAL A 78 1.70 -5.96 13.99
C VAL A 78 0.85 -5.69 15.25
N ASP A 79 -0.41 -5.32 15.06
CA ASP A 79 -1.31 -5.03 16.20
C ASP A 79 -1.54 -6.26 17.08
N GLY A 80 -1.67 -7.44 16.47
CA GLY A 80 -1.81 -8.71 17.21
C GLY A 80 -0.56 -9.03 18.02
N GLY A 81 0.63 -8.84 17.45
CA GLY A 81 1.91 -9.04 18.15
C GLY A 81 2.08 -8.08 19.32
N VAL A 82 1.89 -6.78 19.10
CA VAL A 82 2.05 -5.75 20.13
C VAL A 82 1.03 -5.94 21.26
N ASN A 83 -0.25 -6.14 20.94
CA ASN A 83 -1.27 -6.39 21.96
C ASN A 83 -1.05 -7.71 22.70
N GLY A 84 -0.55 -8.74 22.01
CA GLY A 84 -0.18 -10.02 22.63
C GLY A 84 0.94 -9.87 23.65
N VAL A 85 2.00 -9.15 23.30
CA VAL A 85 3.11 -8.82 24.22
C VAL A 85 2.60 -8.00 25.39
N GLY A 86 1.82 -6.95 25.14
CA GLY A 86 1.23 -6.12 26.20
C GLY A 86 0.34 -6.92 27.15
N ALA A 87 -0.49 -7.82 26.61
CA ALA A 87 -1.34 -8.71 27.40
C ALA A 87 -0.52 -9.69 28.25
N LEU A 88 0.58 -10.24 27.69
CA LEU A 88 1.49 -11.11 28.42
C LEU A 88 2.15 -10.38 29.59
N VAL A 89 2.74 -9.20 29.34
CA VAL A 89 3.37 -8.38 30.38
C VAL A 89 2.36 -8.02 31.47
N LYS A 90 1.15 -7.61 31.10
CA LYS A 90 0.08 -7.31 32.07
C LYS A 90 -0.30 -8.52 32.91
N ARG A 91 -0.41 -9.71 32.31
CA ARG A 91 -0.69 -10.97 33.04
C ARG A 91 0.43 -11.31 34.01
N LEU A 92 1.68 -11.21 33.58
CA LEU A 92 2.83 -11.44 34.47
C LEU A 92 2.83 -10.44 35.62
N GLY A 93 2.63 -9.15 35.35
CA GLY A 93 2.49 -8.13 36.38
C GLY A 93 1.36 -8.43 37.37
N ALA A 94 0.19 -8.86 36.89
CA ALA A 94 -0.94 -9.24 37.74
C ALA A 94 -0.67 -10.51 38.58
N MET A 95 0.10 -11.47 38.07
CA MET A 95 0.54 -12.64 38.83
C MET A 95 1.58 -12.28 39.91
N LEU A 96 2.44 -11.30 39.64
CA LEU A 96 3.46 -10.84 40.59
C LEU A 96 2.91 -9.83 41.61
N ALA A 97 1.84 -9.10 41.29
CA ALA A 97 1.26 -8.07 42.16
C ALA A 97 0.90 -8.55 43.59
N PRO A 98 0.35 -9.78 43.79
CA PRO A 98 0.07 -10.29 45.14
C PRO A 98 1.31 -10.49 46.02
N PHE A 99 2.51 -10.61 45.44
CA PHE A 99 3.76 -10.71 46.21
C PHE A 99 4.16 -9.38 46.86
N GLN A 100 3.63 -8.25 46.38
CA GLN A 100 3.84 -6.92 46.95
C GLN A 100 2.72 -6.57 47.94
N THR A 101 2.71 -7.26 49.08
CA THR A 101 1.70 -7.11 50.13
C THR A 101 1.72 -5.75 50.88
N GLY A 102 2.68 -4.86 50.58
CA GLY A 102 2.80 -3.54 51.22
C GLY A 102 3.33 -3.56 52.66
N LEU A 103 3.56 -4.74 53.25
CA LEU A 103 4.08 -4.90 54.61
C LEU A 103 5.60 -5.07 54.59
N ALA A 104 6.35 -4.09 55.12
CA ALA A 104 7.82 -4.11 55.22
C ALA A 104 8.38 -5.43 55.80
N ARG A 105 7.64 -6.06 56.72
CA ARG A 105 7.98 -7.36 57.34
C ARG A 105 8.05 -8.51 56.32
N ASN A 106 7.16 -8.55 55.33
CA ASN A 106 7.14 -9.61 54.31
C ASN A 106 8.32 -9.47 53.34
N TYR A 107 8.75 -8.24 53.06
CA TYR A 107 9.97 -7.99 52.27
C TYR A 107 11.23 -8.48 53.00
N GLY A 108 11.32 -8.30 54.32
CA GLY A 108 12.46 -8.77 55.12
C GLY A 108 12.67 -10.29 55.04
N VAL A 109 11.59 -11.07 55.07
CA VAL A 109 11.64 -12.54 54.90
C VAL A 109 12.11 -12.92 53.49
N GLY A 110 11.60 -12.23 52.46
CA GLY A 110 12.02 -12.47 51.06
C GLY A 110 13.50 -12.15 50.82
N ILE A 111 13.99 -11.04 51.36
CA ILE A 111 15.41 -10.65 51.26
C ILE A 111 16.31 -11.65 51.99
N LEU A 112 15.94 -12.07 53.19
CA LEU A 112 16.71 -13.06 53.95
C LEU A 112 16.77 -14.41 53.23
N ALA A 113 15.64 -14.88 52.68
CA ALA A 113 15.58 -16.10 51.88
C ALA A 113 16.45 -16.00 50.61
N GLY A 114 16.41 -14.85 49.93
CA GLY A 114 17.27 -14.58 48.77
C GLY A 114 18.76 -14.59 49.13
N ALA A 115 19.15 -13.95 50.24
CA ALA A 115 20.52 -13.92 50.72
C ALA A 115 21.05 -15.33 51.08
N ILE A 116 20.25 -16.13 51.80
CA ILE A 116 20.59 -17.52 52.11
C ILE A 116 20.74 -18.34 50.82
N GLY A 117 19.80 -18.21 49.88
CA GLY A 117 19.87 -18.90 48.59
C GLY A 117 21.11 -18.54 47.79
N LEU A 118 21.52 -17.26 47.81
CA LEU A 118 22.72 -16.78 47.12
C LEU A 118 24.00 -17.32 47.77
N VAL A 119 24.05 -17.38 49.11
CA VAL A 119 25.16 -18.02 49.84
C VAL A 119 25.24 -19.51 49.54
N VAL A 120 24.12 -20.24 49.57
CA VAL A 120 24.06 -21.66 49.22
C VAL A 120 24.53 -21.88 47.78
N TRP A 121 24.05 -21.06 46.84
CA TRP A 121 24.46 -21.13 45.44
C TRP A 121 25.97 -20.89 45.28
N LEU A 122 26.53 -19.89 45.96
CA LEU A 122 27.97 -19.63 45.93
C LEU A 122 28.80 -20.78 46.52
N ILE A 123 28.33 -21.42 47.58
CA ILE A 123 29.01 -22.58 48.17
C ILE A 123 28.96 -23.79 47.23
N VAL A 124 27.81 -24.05 46.59
CA VAL A 124 27.66 -25.17 45.64
C VAL A 124 28.41 -24.91 44.34
N ALA A 125 28.32 -23.71 43.78
CA ALA A 125 28.98 -23.33 42.53
C ALA A 125 30.50 -23.13 42.72
N GLY A 126 30.92 -22.58 43.86
CA GLY A 126 32.33 -22.41 44.22
C GLY A 126 32.99 -23.69 44.74
N GLY A 127 32.22 -24.64 45.27
CA GLY A 127 32.71 -25.98 45.64
C GLY A 127 32.80 -26.96 44.47
N ALA A 128 32.42 -26.54 43.26
CA ALA A 128 32.55 -27.29 42.01
C ALA A 128 33.82 -26.92 41.21
N VAL A 129 34.77 -26.23 41.83
CA VAL A 129 36.12 -25.92 41.31
C VAL A 129 37.18 -26.62 42.15
#